data_AF-A0AAV9VWM4-F1
#
_entry.id   AF-A0AAV9VWM4-F1
#
_cell.length_a   1.000
_cell.length_b   1.000
_cell.length_c   1.000
_cell.angle_alpha   90.00
_cell.angle_beta   90.00
_cell.angle_gamma   90.00
#
_symmetry.space_group_name_H-M   'P 1'
#
loop_
_entity.id
_entity.type
_entity.pdbx_description
1 polymer ?
#
loop_
_entity_poly.entity_id
_entity_poly.type
_entity_poly.pdbx_seq_one_letter_code
_entity_poly.pdbx_strand_id
1 'polypeptide(L)'
;MPRPPSTSSPDPPPAEYPLPFLTDPTATTPAPTTTLPYRLNLHPISRLTIANIFAFAAVFIPTTIRTAHISSLIYRAENAHRLPETKGDWYHYHRAKNHYAASRGLAEGFRKAGGVCGYVSLFLVVEGGVDAWKGGVDFVGTVVAGGVTGGVFSVLRKLPLPTKALVVKKGLWYGFVYGVAQDVMLAMRGERVFWIDPFVRRGREIAMRGKEARSGAVGATGSAGAGDSADR
;
A
#
# COMPACT_ATOMS: atom_id res chain seq x y z
N MET A 1 71.96 -41.57 44.10
CA MET A 1 70.52 -41.77 43.85
C MET A 1 69.98 -40.48 43.21
N PRO A 2 69.45 -40.57 41.98
CA PRO A 2 69.10 -39.45 41.11
C PRO A 2 67.81 -38.72 41.54
N ARG A 3 67.73 -37.44 41.16
CA ARG A 3 66.60 -36.51 41.39
C ARG A 3 65.30 -37.09 40.82
N PRO A 4 64.17 -37.09 41.56
CA PRO A 4 62.90 -37.57 41.02
C PRO A 4 62.39 -36.65 39.89
N PRO A 5 61.74 -37.23 38.85
CA PRO A 5 61.27 -36.49 37.68
C PRO A 5 60.09 -35.59 38.02
N SER A 6 60.10 -34.36 37.48
CA SER A 6 58.98 -33.43 37.47
C SER A 6 57.78 -34.06 36.76
N THR A 7 56.74 -34.40 37.51
CA THR A 7 55.45 -34.85 36.98
C THR A 7 54.72 -33.60 36.44
N SER A 8 54.65 -33.47 35.12
CA SER A 8 53.79 -32.50 34.45
C SER A 8 52.33 -32.88 34.71
N SER A 9 51.61 -32.08 35.50
CA SER A 9 50.14 -32.12 35.48
C SER A 9 49.66 -31.81 34.06
N PRO A 10 48.67 -32.53 33.52
CA PRO A 10 47.97 -32.10 32.32
C PRO A 10 47.16 -30.84 32.65
N ASP A 11 47.40 -29.76 31.90
CA ASP A 11 46.57 -28.56 31.95
C ASP A 11 45.10 -28.92 31.70
N PRO A 12 44.13 -28.29 32.38
CA PRO A 12 42.73 -28.44 32.02
C PRO A 12 42.52 -27.93 30.57
N PRO A 13 41.61 -28.55 29.79
CA PRO A 13 41.32 -28.08 28.44
C PRO A 13 40.90 -26.61 28.51
N PRO A 14 41.37 -25.76 27.57
CA PRO A 14 41.01 -24.36 27.56
C PRO A 14 39.49 -24.26 27.48
N ALA A 15 38.88 -23.63 28.49
CA ALA A 15 37.48 -23.28 28.45
C ALA A 15 37.25 -22.41 27.21
N GLU A 16 36.53 -22.96 26.23
CA GLU A 16 35.97 -22.23 25.10
C GLU A 16 34.96 -21.22 25.66
N TYR A 17 35.45 -20.06 26.09
CA TYR A 17 34.61 -18.88 26.21
C TYR A 17 34.37 -18.42 24.77
N PRO A 18 33.12 -18.46 24.24
CA PRO A 18 32.86 -17.93 22.93
C PRO A 18 33.13 -16.43 22.99
N LEU A 19 34.27 -16.02 22.44
CA LEU A 19 34.62 -14.62 22.27
C LEU A 19 33.59 -14.02 21.31
N PRO A 20 32.83 -12.97 21.71
CA PRO A 20 31.75 -12.41 20.89
C PRO A 20 32.22 -11.72 19.60
N PHE A 21 33.53 -11.76 19.29
CA PHE A 21 34.13 -11.07 18.16
C PHE A 21 34.84 -11.99 17.15
N LEU A 22 34.95 -13.30 17.41
CA LEU A 22 35.50 -14.24 16.43
C LEU A 22 34.34 -14.96 15.72
N THR A 23 33.57 -14.19 14.97
CA THR A 23 32.59 -14.75 14.03
C THR A 23 33.36 -15.31 12.84
N ASP A 24 33.26 -16.62 12.61
CA ASP A 24 33.68 -17.27 11.37
C ASP A 24 33.06 -16.51 10.18
N PRO A 25 33.84 -15.98 9.22
CA PRO A 25 33.28 -15.31 8.05
C PRO A 25 32.43 -16.24 7.17
N THR A 26 32.43 -17.54 7.46
CA THR A 26 31.66 -18.57 6.76
C THR A 26 30.35 -18.94 7.48
N ALA A 27 30.13 -18.45 8.70
CA ALA A 27 28.86 -18.63 9.41
C ALA A 27 27.80 -17.72 8.75
N THR A 28 27.25 -18.20 7.63
CA THR A 28 25.97 -17.73 7.10
C THR A 28 24.91 -18.10 8.13
N THR A 29 24.82 -17.30 9.19
CA THR A 29 23.62 -17.24 10.02
C THR A 29 22.51 -16.90 9.03
N PRO A 30 21.50 -17.75 8.79
CA PRO A 30 20.35 -17.30 8.05
C PRO A 30 19.79 -16.15 8.87
N ALA A 31 19.95 -14.92 8.34
CA ALA A 31 19.35 -13.75 8.93
C ALA A 31 17.89 -14.14 9.24
N PRO A 32 17.40 -13.93 10.47
CA PRO A 32 15.99 -14.17 10.75
C PRO A 32 15.23 -13.33 9.75
N THR A 33 14.68 -13.99 8.73
CA THR A 33 13.89 -13.36 7.70
C THR A 33 12.54 -13.11 8.35
N THR A 34 12.52 -12.21 9.33
CA THR A 34 11.32 -11.66 9.94
C THR A 34 10.75 -10.63 8.97
N THR A 35 10.68 -10.97 7.69
CA THR A 35 9.86 -10.25 6.73
C THR A 35 8.43 -10.68 7.02
N LEU A 36 7.82 -10.10 8.06
CA LEU A 36 6.37 -10.00 8.06
C LEU A 36 6.00 -9.38 6.71
N PRO A 37 5.07 -9.96 5.94
CA PRO A 37 4.77 -9.47 4.59
C PRO A 37 4.04 -8.12 4.71
N TYR A 38 4.79 -7.05 4.91
CA TYR A 38 4.27 -5.69 4.94
C TYR A 38 3.84 -5.35 3.51
N ARG A 39 2.51 -5.20 3.29
CA ARG A 39 2.00 -4.76 1.99
C ARG A 39 2.71 -3.48 1.55
N LEU A 40 3.35 -3.51 0.38
CA LEU A 40 4.14 -2.41 -0.20
C LEU A 40 5.42 -2.02 0.56
N ASN A 41 5.97 -2.87 1.44
CA ASN A 41 7.14 -2.58 2.30
C ASN A 41 6.96 -1.37 3.25
N LEU A 42 5.71 -0.95 3.50
CA LEU A 42 5.44 0.13 4.46
C LEU A 42 4.98 -0.44 5.80
N HIS A 43 5.53 0.11 6.89
CA HIS A 43 5.04 -0.15 8.24
C HIS A 43 3.54 0.22 8.34
N PRO A 44 2.69 -0.56 9.02
CA PRO A 44 1.23 -0.37 9.04
C PRO A 44 0.81 1.04 9.47
N ILE A 45 1.55 1.65 10.40
CA ILE A 45 1.29 3.01 10.88
C ILE A 45 1.58 4.06 9.81
N SER A 46 2.68 3.92 9.06
CA SER A 46 3.05 4.85 7.98
C SER A 46 2.06 4.78 6.82
N ARG A 47 1.55 3.57 6.52
CA ARG A 47 0.51 3.37 5.53
C ARG A 47 -0.80 4.07 5.94
N LEU A 48 -1.17 3.97 7.21
CA LEU A 48 -2.37 4.60 7.76
C LEU A 48 -2.31 6.14 7.69
N THR A 49 -1.18 6.75 8.07
CA THR A 49 -1.04 8.21 8.08
C THR A 49 -1.06 8.80 6.67
N ILE A 50 -0.30 8.21 5.74
CA ILE A 50 -0.25 8.68 4.35
C ILE A 50 -1.61 8.51 3.67
N ALA A 51 -2.27 7.36 3.86
CA ALA A 51 -3.59 7.11 3.30
C ALA A 51 -4.64 8.09 3.84
N ASN A 52 -4.62 8.40 5.13
CA ASN A 52 -5.55 9.36 5.74
C ASN A 52 -5.30 10.79 5.28
N ILE A 53 -4.04 11.23 5.15
CA ILE A 53 -3.71 12.56 4.62
C ILE A 53 -4.24 12.71 3.19
N PHE A 54 -4.00 11.69 2.35
CA PHE A 54 -4.45 11.71 0.97
C PHE A 54 -5.98 11.66 0.87
N ALA A 55 -6.62 10.77 1.63
CA ALA A 55 -8.09 10.68 1.68
C ALA A 55 -8.73 11.98 2.19
N PHE A 56 -8.13 12.61 3.20
CA PHE A 56 -8.57 13.88 3.73
C PHE A 56 -8.53 14.95 2.64
N ALA A 57 -7.39 15.14 1.98
CA ALA A 57 -7.24 16.14 0.91
C ALA A 57 -8.19 15.88 -0.26
N ALA A 58 -8.31 14.62 -0.70
CA ALA A 58 -9.16 14.19 -1.80
C ALA A 58 -10.65 14.46 -1.57
N VAL A 59 -11.11 14.43 -0.32
CA VAL A 59 -12.52 14.70 0.03
C VAL A 59 -12.73 16.16 0.44
N PHE A 60 -11.78 16.73 1.18
CA PHE A 60 -11.88 18.09 1.73
C PHE A 60 -11.97 19.14 0.62
N ILE A 61 -11.07 19.09 -0.36
CA ILE A 61 -11.00 20.11 -1.42
C ILE A 61 -12.29 20.14 -2.25
N PRO A 62 -12.75 19.01 -2.84
CA PRO A 62 -13.97 19.03 -3.66
C PRO A 62 -15.23 19.35 -2.85
N THR A 63 -15.31 18.86 -1.60
CA THR A 63 -16.44 19.13 -0.72
C THR A 63 -16.53 20.60 -0.36
N THR A 64 -15.40 21.23 -0.03
CA THR A 64 -15.34 22.64 0.34
C THR A 64 -15.75 23.52 -0.83
N ILE A 65 -15.21 23.28 -2.03
CA ILE A 65 -15.55 24.04 -3.24
C ILE A 65 -17.04 23.92 -3.56
N ARG A 66 -17.56 22.69 -3.61
CA ARG A 66 -18.98 22.46 -3.92
C ARG A 66 -19.91 23.11 -2.89
N THR A 67 -19.56 23.00 -1.61
CA THR A 67 -20.39 23.54 -0.53
C THR A 67 -20.33 25.06 -0.50
N ALA A 68 -19.14 25.65 -0.68
CA ALA A 68 -18.96 27.10 -0.80
C ALA A 68 -19.74 27.68 -1.98
N HIS A 69 -19.77 26.97 -3.12
CA HIS A 69 -20.57 27.36 -4.26
C HIS A 69 -22.07 27.37 -3.93
N ILE A 70 -22.59 26.27 -3.35
CA ILE A 70 -24.01 26.16 -2.99
C ILE A 70 -24.40 27.22 -1.94
N SER A 71 -23.60 27.42 -0.90
CA SER A 71 -23.87 28.41 0.14
C SER A 71 -23.83 29.85 -0.41
N SER A 72 -22.97 30.13 -1.40
CA SER A 72 -22.97 31.42 -2.08
C SER A 72 -24.26 31.67 -2.88
N LEU A 73 -24.84 30.63 -3.49
CA LEU A 73 -26.12 30.71 -4.21
C LEU A 73 -27.27 30.91 -3.23
N ILE A 74 -27.27 30.19 -2.11
CA ILE A 74 -28.26 30.36 -1.04
C ILE A 74 -28.21 31.78 -0.49
N TYR A 75 -27.03 32.31 -0.19
CA TYR A 75 -26.87 33.68 0.28
C TYR A 75 -27.44 34.72 -0.70
N ARG A 76 -27.21 34.51 -2.01
CA ARG A 76 -27.78 35.36 -3.06
C ARG A 76 -29.29 35.25 -3.16
N ALA A 77 -29.84 34.04 -2.99
CA ALA A 77 -31.28 33.81 -2.99
C ALA A 77 -31.95 34.49 -1.77
N GLU A 78 -31.37 34.31 -0.58
CA GLU A 78 -31.86 34.94 0.67
C GLU A 78 -31.80 36.48 0.59
N ASN A 79 -30.73 37.03 0.01
CA ASN A 79 -30.52 38.48 -0.10
C ASN A 79 -30.94 39.04 -1.46
N ALA A 80 -31.75 38.32 -2.25
CA ALA A 80 -32.23 38.80 -3.55
C ALA A 80 -33.08 40.08 -3.42
N HIS A 81 -33.61 40.36 -2.23
CA HIS A 81 -34.37 41.57 -1.92
C HIS A 81 -33.51 42.72 -1.34
N ARG A 82 -32.23 42.49 -1.06
CA ARG A 82 -31.28 43.48 -0.49
C ARG A 82 -30.04 43.60 -1.37
N LEU A 83 -30.23 44.13 -2.58
CA LEU A 83 -29.09 44.41 -3.44
C LEU A 83 -28.38 45.70 -2.96
N PRO A 84 -27.04 45.74 -3.01
CA PRO A 84 -26.30 46.93 -2.61
C PRO A 84 -26.56 48.07 -3.61
N GLU A 85 -27.09 49.19 -3.14
CA GLU A 85 -27.31 50.41 -3.94
C GLU A 85 -26.15 51.40 -3.79
N THR A 86 -25.48 51.41 -2.64
CA THR A 86 -24.33 52.27 -2.33
C THR A 86 -23.00 51.53 -2.49
N LYS A 87 -21.93 52.26 -2.84
CA LYS A 87 -20.55 51.70 -2.96
C LYS A 87 -20.07 51.03 -1.65
N GLY A 88 -20.42 51.57 -0.48
CA GLY A 88 -20.08 50.99 0.82
C GLY A 88 -20.77 49.65 1.06
N ASP A 89 -22.07 49.58 0.77
CA ASP A 89 -22.88 48.37 0.95
C ASP A 89 -22.43 47.24 0.04
N TRP A 90 -21.94 47.55 -1.16
CA TRP A 90 -21.38 46.56 -2.08
C TRP A 90 -20.21 45.78 -1.46
N TYR A 91 -19.31 46.46 -0.74
CA TYR A 91 -18.18 45.83 -0.07
C TYR A 91 -18.66 44.94 1.08
N HIS A 92 -19.55 45.44 1.94
CA HIS A 92 -20.09 44.68 3.06
C HIS A 92 -20.86 43.44 2.60
N TYR A 93 -21.63 43.55 1.52
CA TYR A 93 -22.34 42.44 0.89
C TYR A 93 -21.36 41.35 0.41
N HIS A 94 -20.31 41.72 -0.33
CA HIS A 94 -19.34 40.76 -0.86
C HIS A 94 -18.50 40.12 0.23
N ARG A 95 -18.12 40.88 1.27
CA ARG A 95 -17.42 40.36 2.45
C ARG A 95 -18.28 39.35 3.22
N ALA A 96 -19.54 39.69 3.50
CA ALA A 96 -20.47 38.81 4.19
C ALA A 96 -20.75 37.52 3.38
N LYS A 97 -20.96 37.65 2.06
CA LYS A 97 -21.11 36.51 1.15
C LYS A 97 -19.91 35.58 1.20
N ASN A 98 -18.69 36.14 1.14
CA ASN A 98 -17.47 35.33 1.16
C ASN A 98 -17.27 34.63 2.50
N HIS A 99 -17.52 35.30 3.63
CA HIS A 99 -17.45 34.67 4.95
C HIS A 99 -18.51 33.59 5.15
N TYR A 100 -19.75 33.81 4.68
CA TYR A 100 -20.81 32.80 4.72
C TYR A 100 -20.45 31.58 3.86
N ALA A 101 -19.93 31.81 2.65
CA ALA A 101 -19.53 30.74 1.76
C ALA A 101 -18.35 29.92 2.32
N ALA A 102 -17.31 30.61 2.81
CA ALA A 102 -16.11 29.99 3.36
C ALA A 102 -16.39 29.20 4.65
N SER A 103 -17.14 29.78 5.60
CA SER A 103 -17.44 29.10 6.87
C SER A 103 -18.26 27.82 6.68
N ARG A 104 -19.29 27.86 5.82
CA ARG A 104 -20.09 26.68 5.47
C ARG A 104 -19.27 25.65 4.70
N GLY A 105 -18.43 26.10 3.78
CA GLY A 105 -17.53 25.25 3.00
C GLY A 105 -16.55 24.49 3.90
N LEU A 106 -15.85 25.18 4.79
CA LEU A 106 -14.89 24.58 5.71
C LEU A 106 -15.57 23.63 6.69
N ALA A 107 -16.66 24.03 7.33
CA ALA A 107 -17.35 23.20 8.32
C ALA A 107 -17.82 21.87 7.71
N GLU A 108 -18.41 21.92 6.52
CA GLU A 108 -18.85 20.72 5.81
C GLU A 108 -17.67 19.89 5.29
N GLY A 109 -16.60 20.55 4.83
CA GLY A 109 -15.36 19.92 4.41
C GLY A 109 -14.75 19.07 5.53
N PHE A 110 -14.55 19.65 6.71
CA PHE A 110 -14.03 18.93 7.88
C PHE A 110 -14.95 17.80 8.33
N ARG A 111 -16.26 18.03 8.38
CA ARG A 111 -17.25 17.02 8.78
C ARG A 111 -17.22 15.79 7.86
N LYS A 112 -17.20 16.00 6.53
CA LYS A 112 -17.16 14.90 5.57
C LYS A 112 -15.78 14.23 5.51
N ALA A 113 -14.71 15.02 5.44
CA ALA A 113 -13.36 14.48 5.35
C ALA A 113 -13.00 13.68 6.60
N GLY A 114 -13.32 14.18 7.81
CA GLY A 114 -13.12 13.45 9.06
C GLY A 114 -13.91 12.13 9.11
N GLY A 115 -15.17 12.14 8.65
CA GLY A 115 -15.96 10.91 8.52
C GLY A 115 -15.32 9.90 7.57
N VAL A 116 -14.81 10.33 6.41
CA VAL A 116 -14.15 9.44 5.45
C VAL A 116 -12.82 8.90 5.98
N CYS A 117 -11.99 9.70 6.65
CA CYS A 117 -10.76 9.22 7.28
C CYS A 117 -11.03 8.13 8.31
N GLY A 118 -12.15 8.21 9.05
CA GLY A 118 -12.59 7.13 9.93
C GLY A 118 -12.85 5.82 9.17
N TYR A 119 -13.54 5.88 8.03
CA TYR A 119 -13.78 4.70 7.18
C TYR A 119 -12.51 4.14 6.52
N VAL A 120 -11.60 5.00 6.09
CA VAL A 120 -10.30 4.61 5.52
C VAL A 120 -9.45 3.91 6.59
N SER A 121 -9.42 4.45 7.80
CA SER A 121 -8.72 3.84 8.93
C SER A 121 -9.31 2.48 9.27
N LEU A 122 -10.64 2.38 9.33
CA LEU A 122 -11.34 1.11 9.54
C LEU A 122 -10.97 0.08 8.47
N PHE A 123 -10.98 0.47 7.19
CA PHE A 123 -10.63 -0.42 6.08
C PHE A 123 -9.21 -0.99 6.25
N LEU A 124 -8.22 -0.13 6.54
CA LEU A 124 -6.82 -0.53 6.69
C LEU A 124 -6.55 -1.40 7.92
N VAL A 125 -7.24 -1.13 9.04
CA VAL A 125 -7.14 -1.94 10.26
C VAL A 125 -7.70 -3.34 10.03
N VAL A 126 -8.84 -3.46 9.33
CA VAL A 126 -9.44 -4.76 9.01
C VAL A 126 -8.54 -5.53 8.04
N GLU A 127 -8.02 -4.88 7.01
CA GLU A 127 -7.10 -5.50 6.06
C GLU A 127 -5.84 -6.03 6.75
N GLY A 128 -5.19 -5.20 7.58
CA GLY A 128 -4.00 -5.60 8.35
C GLY A 128 -4.28 -6.70 9.37
N GLY A 129 -5.47 -6.69 10.00
CA GLY A 129 -5.89 -7.75 10.91
C GLY A 129 -6.10 -9.10 10.21
N VAL A 130 -6.69 -9.09 9.02
CA VAL A 130 -6.89 -10.31 8.21
C VAL A 130 -5.56 -10.86 7.71
N ASP A 131 -4.65 -10.00 7.25
CA ASP A 131 -3.32 -10.40 6.80
C ASP A 131 -2.49 -11.00 7.94
N ALA A 132 -2.57 -10.41 9.15
CA ALA A 132 -1.90 -10.94 10.34
C ALA A 132 -2.45 -12.31 10.76
N TRP A 133 -3.75 -12.53 10.61
CA TRP A 133 -4.38 -13.82 10.94
C TRP A 133 -4.05 -14.92 9.93
N LYS A 134 -3.98 -14.58 8.63
CA LYS A 134 -3.65 -15.54 7.57
C LYS A 134 -2.16 -15.81 7.41
N GLY A 135 -1.30 -14.91 7.88
CA GLY A 135 0.16 -15.02 7.70
C GLY A 135 0.61 -14.78 6.25
N GLY A 136 -0.24 -14.18 5.41
CA GLY A 136 0.02 -13.94 3.98
C GLY A 136 -0.80 -12.79 3.42
N VAL A 137 -0.30 -12.17 2.35
CA VAL A 137 -0.90 -10.99 1.70
C VAL A 137 -1.65 -11.42 0.44
N ASP A 138 -2.98 -11.30 0.44
CA ASP A 138 -3.84 -11.62 -0.71
C ASP A 138 -4.99 -10.61 -0.89
N PHE A 139 -5.56 -10.48 -2.09
CA PHE A 139 -6.80 -9.72 -2.36
C PHE A 139 -8.00 -10.10 -1.46
N VAL A 140 -7.99 -11.27 -0.80
CA VAL A 140 -9.07 -11.67 0.13
C VAL A 140 -9.18 -10.70 1.31
N GLY A 141 -8.03 -10.20 1.82
CA GLY A 141 -8.01 -9.22 2.91
C GLY A 141 -8.72 -7.93 2.53
N THR A 142 -8.51 -7.43 1.31
CA THR A 142 -9.15 -6.20 0.82
C THR A 142 -10.62 -6.38 0.51
N VAL A 143 -11.02 -7.57 0.03
CA VAL A 143 -12.43 -7.92 -0.21
C VAL A 143 -13.21 -7.96 1.12
N VAL A 144 -12.67 -8.65 2.13
CA VAL A 144 -13.25 -8.70 3.48
C VAL A 144 -13.32 -7.29 4.09
N ALA A 145 -12.23 -6.53 4.00
CA ALA A 145 -12.19 -5.15 4.48
C ALA A 145 -13.27 -4.28 3.81
N GLY A 146 -13.42 -4.36 2.49
CA GLY A 146 -14.46 -3.63 1.75
C GLY A 146 -15.88 -4.01 2.17
N GLY A 147 -16.13 -5.31 2.39
CA GLY A 147 -17.40 -5.80 2.93
C GLY A 147 -17.69 -5.30 4.35
N VAL A 148 -16.69 -5.35 5.24
CA VAL A 148 -16.81 -4.89 6.64
C VAL A 148 -17.05 -3.38 6.69
N THR A 149 -16.27 -2.57 5.96
CA THR A 149 -16.48 -1.12 5.90
C THR A 149 -17.88 -0.78 5.38
N GLY A 150 -18.36 -1.49 4.35
CA GLY A 150 -19.72 -1.33 3.82
C GLY A 150 -20.81 -1.76 4.82
N GLY A 151 -20.58 -2.82 5.58
CA GLY A 151 -21.47 -3.29 6.64
C GLY A 151 -21.58 -2.29 7.78
N VAL A 152 -20.44 -1.81 8.30
CA VAL A 152 -20.38 -0.78 9.34
C VAL A 152 -21.10 0.49 8.89
N PHE A 153 -20.81 0.97 7.68
CA PHE A 153 -21.51 2.13 7.11
C PHE A 153 -23.04 1.94 7.07
N SER A 154 -23.48 0.76 6.66
CA SER A 154 -24.91 0.43 6.51
C SER A 154 -25.66 0.41 7.85
N VAL A 155 -24.99 -0.07 8.91
CA VAL A 155 -25.54 -0.13 10.27
C VAL A 155 -25.60 1.28 10.86
N LEU A 156 -24.50 2.05 10.77
CA LEU A 156 -24.42 3.41 11.31
C LEU A 156 -25.45 4.36 10.66
N ARG A 157 -25.77 4.14 9.38
CA ARG A 157 -26.77 4.92 8.65
C ARG A 157 -28.19 4.38 8.74
N LYS A 158 -28.44 3.31 9.52
CA LYS A 158 -29.75 2.66 9.69
C LYS A 158 -30.48 2.45 8.36
N LEU A 159 -29.77 1.96 7.35
CA LEU A 159 -30.34 1.80 6.01
C LEU A 159 -31.39 0.69 5.97
N PRO A 160 -32.37 0.73 5.06
CA PRO A 160 -33.26 -0.40 4.80
C PRO A 160 -32.47 -1.64 4.37
N LEU A 161 -32.92 -2.84 4.77
CA LEU A 161 -32.28 -4.13 4.45
C LEU A 161 -31.86 -4.29 2.97
N PRO A 162 -32.69 -3.98 1.95
CA PRO A 162 -32.27 -4.10 0.55
C PRO A 162 -31.10 -3.17 0.20
N THR A 163 -31.06 -1.97 0.79
CA THR A 163 -29.98 -1.00 0.59
C THR A 163 -28.70 -1.45 1.28
N LYS A 164 -28.77 -2.09 2.45
CA LYS A 164 -27.59 -2.66 3.13
C LYS A 164 -26.89 -3.70 2.25
N ALA A 165 -27.66 -4.61 1.65
CA ALA A 165 -27.12 -5.64 0.76
C ALA A 165 -26.41 -5.03 -0.45
N LEU A 166 -26.98 -3.96 -1.03
CA LEU A 166 -26.36 -3.25 -2.15
C LEU A 166 -25.04 -2.57 -1.75
N VAL A 167 -25.00 -1.92 -0.59
CA VAL A 167 -23.78 -1.25 -0.09
C VAL A 167 -22.68 -2.26 0.19
N VAL A 168 -23.01 -3.38 0.84
CA VAL A 168 -22.05 -4.47 1.09
C VAL A 168 -21.56 -5.07 -0.22
N LYS A 169 -22.45 -5.37 -1.17
CA LYS A 169 -22.08 -5.88 -2.50
C LYS A 169 -21.13 -4.93 -3.23
N LYS A 170 -21.41 -3.62 -3.20
CA LYS A 170 -20.54 -2.60 -3.79
C LYS A 170 -19.19 -2.54 -3.06
N GLY A 171 -19.18 -2.58 -1.73
CA GLY A 171 -17.95 -2.63 -0.93
C GLY A 171 -17.08 -3.84 -1.29
N LEU A 172 -17.69 -5.01 -1.45
CA LEU A 172 -17.04 -6.24 -1.88
C LEU A 172 -16.42 -6.09 -3.28
N TRP A 173 -17.18 -5.53 -4.23
CA TRP A 173 -16.72 -5.29 -5.60
C TRP A 173 -15.55 -4.30 -5.66
N TYR A 174 -15.63 -3.18 -4.95
CA TYR A 174 -14.53 -2.21 -4.88
C TYR A 174 -13.30 -2.81 -4.19
N GLY A 175 -13.49 -3.61 -3.14
CA GLY A 175 -12.40 -4.33 -2.47
C GLY A 175 -11.73 -5.38 -3.37
N PHE A 176 -12.50 -6.03 -4.24
CA PHE A 176 -11.98 -6.95 -5.25
C PHE A 176 -11.14 -6.22 -6.31
N VAL A 177 -11.68 -5.16 -6.91
CA VAL A 177 -10.95 -4.36 -7.92
C VAL A 177 -9.68 -3.76 -7.32
N TYR A 178 -9.74 -3.27 -6.09
CA TYR A 178 -8.59 -2.71 -5.39
C TYR A 178 -7.54 -3.78 -5.06
N GLY A 179 -7.96 -4.95 -4.57
CA GLY A 179 -7.06 -6.08 -4.28
C GLY A 179 -6.33 -6.57 -5.52
N VAL A 180 -7.05 -6.76 -6.63
CA VAL A 180 -6.44 -7.14 -7.91
C VAL A 180 -5.44 -6.08 -8.38
N ALA A 181 -5.76 -4.79 -8.25
CA ALA A 181 -4.83 -3.72 -8.60
C ALA A 181 -3.57 -3.72 -7.72
N GLN A 182 -3.70 -3.98 -6.42
CA GLN A 182 -2.55 -4.15 -5.52
C GLN A 182 -1.69 -5.34 -5.92
N ASP A 183 -2.30 -6.49 -6.22
CA ASP A 183 -1.60 -7.72 -6.60
C ASP A 183 -0.85 -7.56 -7.93
N VAL A 184 -1.41 -6.82 -8.90
CA VAL A 184 -0.72 -6.47 -10.15
C VAL A 184 0.51 -5.58 -9.87
N MET A 185 0.39 -4.59 -8.99
CA MET A 185 1.52 -3.73 -8.62
C MET A 185 2.62 -4.50 -7.89
N LEU A 186 2.25 -5.44 -7.02
CA LEU A 186 3.17 -6.36 -6.33
C LEU A 186 3.89 -7.26 -7.34
N ALA A 187 3.17 -7.82 -8.32
CA ALA A 187 3.74 -8.63 -9.38
C ALA A 187 4.71 -7.84 -10.29
N MET A 188 4.39 -6.59 -10.62
CA MET A 188 5.30 -5.71 -11.38
C MET A 188 6.60 -5.39 -10.62
N ARG A 189 6.56 -5.37 -9.29
CA ARG A 189 7.72 -5.13 -8.42
C ARG A 189 8.56 -6.39 -8.18
N GLY A 190 8.11 -7.55 -8.64
CA GLY A 190 8.82 -8.82 -8.54
C GLY A 190 8.67 -9.52 -7.18
N GLU A 191 7.75 -9.07 -6.32
CA GLU A 191 7.38 -9.78 -5.10
C GLU A 191 6.47 -10.97 -5.44
N ARG A 192 6.64 -12.07 -4.68
CA ARG A 192 5.91 -13.32 -4.91
C ARG A 192 4.44 -13.14 -4.57
N VAL A 193 3.60 -13.13 -5.61
CA VAL A 193 2.14 -13.18 -5.47
C VAL A 193 1.71 -14.62 -5.74
N PHE A 194 1.14 -15.27 -4.73
CA PHE A 194 0.85 -16.71 -4.72
C PHE A 194 0.05 -17.18 -5.95
N TRP A 195 -0.86 -16.36 -6.49
CA TRP A 195 -1.69 -16.73 -7.65
C TRP A 195 -1.09 -16.36 -9.02
N ILE A 196 -0.17 -15.39 -9.07
CA ILE A 196 0.44 -14.89 -10.32
C ILE A 196 1.80 -15.56 -10.59
N ASP A 197 2.47 -16.06 -9.56
CA ASP A 197 3.73 -16.80 -9.64
C ASP A 197 3.76 -17.89 -10.74
N PRO A 198 2.74 -18.77 -10.90
CA PRO A 198 2.78 -19.77 -11.97
C PRO A 198 2.75 -19.15 -13.39
N PHE A 199 2.08 -18.02 -13.59
CA PHE A 199 1.99 -17.35 -14.90
C PHE A 199 3.24 -16.55 -15.22
N VAL A 200 3.79 -15.81 -14.25
CA VAL A 200 5.02 -15.02 -14.44
C VAL A 200 6.25 -15.90 -14.55
N ARG A 201 6.30 -17.03 -13.82
CA ARG A 201 7.37 -18.02 -13.97
C ARG A 201 7.34 -18.63 -15.37
N ARG A 202 6.16 -18.98 -15.88
CA ARG A 202 5.99 -19.52 -17.24
C ARG A 202 6.38 -18.52 -18.32
N GLY A 203 6.06 -17.24 -18.15
CA GLY A 203 6.50 -16.18 -19.07
C GLY A 203 8.02 -16.01 -19.10
N ARG A 204 8.69 -16.04 -17.93
CA ARG A 204 10.16 -16.01 -17.82
C ARG A 204 10.81 -17.25 -18.42
N GLU A 205 10.27 -18.43 -18.18
CA GLU A 205 10.75 -19.69 -18.77
C GLU A 205 10.69 -19.64 -20.30
N ILE A 206 9.60 -19.10 -20.88
CA ILE A 206 9.46 -18.92 -22.34
C ILE A 206 10.47 -17.90 -22.87
N ALA A 207 10.69 -16.79 -22.16
CA ALA A 207 11.65 -15.76 -22.55
C ALA A 207 13.12 -16.25 -22.48
N MET A 208 13.45 -17.05 -21.46
CA MET A 208 14.77 -17.68 -21.32
C MET A 208 15.00 -18.71 -22.43
N ARG A 209 13.99 -19.55 -22.72
CA ARG A 209 14.04 -20.53 -23.83
C ARG A 209 14.19 -19.84 -25.19
N GLY A 210 13.57 -18.67 -25.37
CA GLY A 210 13.76 -17.83 -26.57
C GLY A 210 15.16 -17.21 -26.67
N LYS A 211 15.75 -16.77 -25.55
CA LYS A 211 17.14 -16.27 -25.49
C LYS A 211 18.17 -17.37 -25.77
N GLU A 212 17.98 -18.55 -25.20
CA GLU A 212 18.82 -19.73 -25.43
C GLU A 212 18.76 -20.18 -26.89
N ALA A 213 17.56 -20.24 -27.48
CA ALA A 213 17.39 -20.54 -28.90
C ALA A 213 18.09 -19.52 -29.82
N ARG A 214 18.04 -18.22 -29.47
CA ARG A 214 18.72 -17.16 -30.22
C ARG A 214 20.24 -17.20 -30.06
N SER A 215 20.74 -17.52 -28.86
CA SER A 215 22.19 -17.66 -28.61
C SER A 215 22.77 -18.91 -29.28
N GLY A 216 22.01 -20.01 -29.32
CA GLY A 216 22.39 -21.22 -30.05
C GLY A 216 22.43 -21.01 -31.57
N ALA A 217 21.49 -20.23 -32.12
CA ALA A 217 21.49 -19.88 -33.55
C ALA A 217 22.69 -19.01 -33.96
N VAL A 218 23.17 -18.11 -33.08
CA VAL A 218 24.36 -17.28 -33.32
C VAL A 218 25.66 -18.08 -33.17
N GLY A 219 25.69 -19.07 -32.27
CA GLY A 219 26.83 -19.99 -32.15
C GLY A 219 26.99 -20.91 -33.36
N ALA A 220 25.89 -21.36 -33.96
CA ALA A 220 25.89 -22.23 -35.15
C ALA A 220 26.31 -21.50 -36.45
N THR A 221 26.00 -20.21 -36.58
CA THR A 221 26.47 -19.40 -37.73
C THR A 221 27.94 -18.96 -37.59
N GLY A 222 28.48 -18.89 -36.36
CA GLY A 222 29.89 -18.59 -36.12
C GLY A 222 30.85 -19.74 -36.44
N SER A 223 30.41 -21.00 -36.34
CA SER A 223 31.26 -22.17 -36.65
C SER A 223 31.25 -22.56 -38.14
N ALA A 224 30.37 -21.98 -38.95
CA ALA A 224 30.27 -22.29 -40.38
C ALA A 224 31.14 -21.37 -41.29
N GLY A 225 31.81 -20.36 -40.72
CA GLY A 225 32.59 -19.35 -41.48
C GLY A 225 34.11 -19.43 -41.35
N ALA A 226 34.67 -20.41 -40.62
CA ALA A 226 36.09 -20.48 -40.27
C ALA A 226 36.88 -21.56 -41.03
N GLY A 227 36.44 -21.94 -42.23
CA GLY A 227 37.07 -23.03 -42.98
C GLY A 227 36.95 -22.90 -44.50
N ASP A 228 37.24 -21.74 -45.08
CA ASP A 228 37.50 -21.65 -46.52
C ASP A 228 38.29 -20.39 -46.91
N SER A 229 39.55 -20.29 -46.46
CA SER A 229 40.50 -19.29 -47.00
C SER A 229 41.93 -19.73 -46.70
N ALA A 230 42.32 -20.86 -47.26
CA ALA A 230 43.69 -21.35 -47.32
C ALA A 230 43.89 -22.14 -48.62
N ASP A 231 43.74 -21.49 -49.76
CA ASP A 231 44.44 -21.83 -51.01
C ASP A 231 44.09 -20.80 -52.08
N ARG A 232 45.04 -19.88 -52.33
CA ARG A 232 45.36 -19.23 -53.62
C ARG A 232 46.47 -18.22 -53.43
#